data_AF-A0A952FNE0-F1
#
_entry.id   AF-A0A952FNE0-F1
#
_cell.length_a   1.000
_cell.length_b   1.000
_cell.length_c   1.000
_cell.angle_alpha   90.00
_cell.angle_beta   90.00
_cell.angle_gamma   90.00
#
_symmetry.space_group_name_H-M   'P 1'
#
loop_
_entity.id
_entity.type
_entity.pdbx_description
1 polymer ?
#
loop_
_entity_poly.entity_id
_entity_poly.type
_entity_poly.pdbx_seq_one_letter_code
_entity_poly.pdbx_strand_id
1 'polypeptide(L)'
;MSRHDQGGLSSAGARRLEYAIIGLGVVALLLIFQPFGIALFTAGGVIVIVAALANNLLPMAQPGVPKRSVVKAAMIVAMIFCLTLLVAIAAAHLYGQFFLKPPDPSTVTGKAQLSATPWYMHGFTWTVAAIAGVLACALVLQGRRRGGSEEGSGEHHPSTSPGE
;
A
#
# COMPACT_ATOMS: atom_id res chain seq x y z
N MET A 1 23.85 -37.47 14.03
CA MET A 1 22.61 -36.74 13.69
C MET A 1 23.01 -35.49 12.91
N SER A 2 23.01 -35.57 11.58
CA SER A 2 23.45 -34.50 10.66
C SER A 2 22.45 -33.35 10.66
N ARG A 3 22.89 -32.17 11.14
CA ARG A 3 22.13 -30.92 11.07
C ARG A 3 21.93 -30.56 9.60
N HIS A 4 20.70 -30.63 9.16
CA HIS A 4 20.21 -30.13 7.89
C HIS A 4 20.87 -28.82 7.41
N ASP A 5 21.47 -28.87 6.22
CA ASP A 5 21.65 -27.72 5.31
C ASP A 5 20.28 -27.22 4.81
N GLN A 6 19.46 -26.67 5.69
CA GLN A 6 18.08 -26.26 5.39
C GLN A 6 18.01 -24.83 4.82
N GLY A 7 18.23 -24.72 3.50
CA GLY A 7 17.28 -24.06 2.57
C GLY A 7 16.97 -22.56 2.71
N GLY A 8 17.81 -21.76 3.37
CA GLY A 8 17.71 -20.29 3.35
C GLY A 8 18.12 -19.67 2.01
N LEU A 9 17.71 -18.43 1.74
CA LEU A 9 18.29 -17.60 0.68
C LEU A 9 19.79 -17.43 0.95
N SER A 10 20.63 -17.79 -0.02
CA SER A 10 22.04 -17.45 0.03
C SER A 10 22.21 -15.93 -0.05
N SER A 11 23.33 -15.41 0.45
CA SER A 11 23.68 -13.99 0.31
C SER A 11 23.61 -13.50 -1.14
N ALA A 12 24.04 -14.34 -2.08
CA ALA A 12 23.90 -14.09 -3.52
C ALA A 12 22.44 -14.08 -3.98
N GLY A 13 21.59 -14.96 -3.46
CA GLY A 13 20.16 -15.01 -3.78
C GLY A 13 19.40 -13.77 -3.29
N ALA A 14 19.69 -13.34 -2.07
CA ALA A 14 19.12 -12.12 -1.49
C ALA A 14 19.47 -10.88 -2.33
N ARG A 15 20.77 -10.70 -2.65
CA ARG A 15 21.24 -9.58 -3.47
C ARG A 15 20.69 -9.61 -4.91
N ARG A 16 20.50 -10.80 -5.50
CA ARG A 16 19.85 -10.94 -6.82
C ARG A 16 18.39 -10.53 -6.79
N LEU A 17 17.66 -10.89 -5.73
CA LEU A 17 16.25 -10.51 -5.58
C LEU A 17 16.12 -8.99 -5.46
N GLU A 18 16.95 -8.36 -4.63
CA GLU A 18 17.01 -6.91 -4.48
C GLU A 18 17.30 -6.20 -5.81
N TYR A 19 18.36 -6.60 -6.53
CA TYR A 19 18.69 -6.01 -7.83
C TYR A 19 17.62 -6.27 -8.89
N ALA A 20 16.98 -7.43 -8.89
CA ALA A 20 15.89 -7.72 -9.81
C ALA A 20 14.71 -6.77 -9.59
N ILE A 21 14.35 -6.52 -8.33
CA ILE A 21 13.23 -5.63 -7.99
C ILE A 21 13.55 -4.18 -8.37
N ILE A 22 14.73 -3.68 -7.99
CA ILE A 22 15.17 -2.32 -8.34
C ILE A 22 15.27 -2.17 -9.88
N GLY A 23 15.90 -3.14 -10.54
CA GLY A 23 16.06 -3.16 -11.99
C GLY A 23 14.72 -3.18 -12.73
N LEU A 24 13.76 -3.96 -12.25
CA LEU A 24 12.41 -4.00 -12.81
C LEU A 24 11.72 -2.63 -12.71
N GLY A 25 11.88 -1.92 -11.59
CA GLY A 25 11.39 -0.55 -11.42
C GLY A 25 12.03 0.45 -12.38
N VAL A 26 13.34 0.41 -12.54
CA VAL A 26 14.06 1.28 -13.49
C VAL A 26 13.63 1.01 -14.93
N VAL A 27 13.53 -0.25 -15.34
CA VAL A 27 13.05 -0.63 -16.67
C VAL A 27 11.62 -0.14 -16.89
N ALA A 28 10.74 -0.27 -15.89
CA ALA A 28 9.37 0.23 -15.97
C ALA A 28 9.34 1.74 -16.23
N LEU A 29 10.12 2.51 -15.46
CA LEU A 29 10.21 3.96 -15.62
C LEU A 29 10.71 4.35 -17.00
N LEU A 30 11.78 3.70 -17.48
CA LEU A 30 12.31 3.95 -18.81
C LEU A 30 11.26 3.71 -19.90
N LEU A 31 10.47 2.64 -19.78
CA LEU A 31 9.42 2.29 -20.75
C LEU A 31 8.22 3.24 -20.71
N ILE A 32 7.79 3.68 -19.53
CA ILE A 32 6.69 4.64 -19.37
C ILE A 32 7.06 6.00 -19.95
N PHE A 33 8.31 6.42 -19.79
CA PHE A 33 8.76 7.72 -20.30
C PHE A 33 9.18 7.69 -21.78
N GLN A 34 8.91 6.62 -22.53
CA GLN A 34 9.15 6.61 -23.98
C GLN A 34 8.11 7.48 -24.70
N PRO A 35 8.51 8.55 -25.42
CA PRO A 35 7.56 9.41 -26.13
C PRO A 35 7.13 8.84 -27.49
N PHE A 36 7.74 7.73 -27.94
CA PHE A 36 7.65 7.28 -29.33
C PHE A 36 6.71 6.09 -29.57
N GLY A 37 6.14 5.44 -28.53
CA GLY A 37 5.31 4.25 -28.74
C GLY A 37 4.33 3.93 -27.63
N ILE A 38 3.04 3.92 -27.96
CA ILE A 38 1.94 3.52 -27.06
C ILE A 38 2.14 2.08 -26.54
N ALA A 39 2.67 1.18 -27.37
CA ALA A 39 2.96 -0.19 -26.97
C ALA A 39 4.01 -0.27 -25.85
N LEU A 40 5.11 0.52 -25.96
CA LEU A 40 6.15 0.60 -24.94
C LEU A 40 5.62 1.23 -23.65
N PHE A 41 4.83 2.29 -23.77
CA PHE A 41 4.14 2.92 -22.64
C PHE A 41 3.22 1.93 -21.92
N THR A 42 2.40 1.18 -22.67
CA THR A 42 1.46 0.19 -22.11
C THR A 42 2.21 -0.95 -21.43
N ALA A 43 3.27 -1.48 -22.07
CA ALA A 43 4.13 -2.48 -21.48
C ALA A 43 4.79 -1.95 -20.19
N GLY A 44 5.30 -0.73 -20.20
CA GLY A 44 5.84 -0.04 -19.02
C GLY A 44 4.80 0.09 -17.90
N GLY A 45 3.56 0.43 -18.24
CA GLY A 45 2.43 0.51 -17.31
C GLY A 45 2.09 -0.84 -16.65
N VAL A 46 2.19 -1.95 -17.38
CA VAL A 46 2.03 -3.28 -16.79
C VAL A 46 3.23 -3.63 -15.90
N ILE A 47 4.45 -3.37 -16.40
CA ILE A 47 5.69 -3.69 -15.69
C ILE A 47 5.81 -2.90 -14.38
N VAL A 48 5.35 -1.64 -14.33
CA VAL A 48 5.40 -0.84 -13.09
C VAL A 48 4.49 -1.42 -12.01
N ILE A 49 3.34 -1.99 -12.38
CA ILE A 49 2.47 -2.71 -11.43
C ILE A 49 3.21 -3.93 -10.90
N VAL A 50 3.84 -4.73 -11.78
CA VAL A 50 4.63 -5.89 -11.35
C VAL A 50 5.79 -5.49 -10.45
N ALA A 51 6.49 -4.38 -10.75
CA ALA A 51 7.56 -3.83 -9.92
C ALA A 51 7.04 -3.38 -8.55
N ALA A 52 5.91 -2.68 -8.51
CA ALA A 52 5.27 -2.24 -7.27
C ALA A 52 4.86 -3.45 -6.40
N LEU A 53 4.33 -4.51 -6.99
CA LEU A 53 4.02 -5.75 -6.28
C LEU A 53 5.30 -6.42 -5.77
N ALA A 54 6.34 -6.53 -6.60
CA ALA A 54 7.62 -7.13 -6.24
C ALA A 54 8.34 -6.36 -5.12
N ASN A 55 8.17 -5.03 -5.02
CA ASN A 55 8.70 -4.22 -3.92
C ASN A 55 8.20 -4.67 -2.53
N ASN A 56 7.03 -5.31 -2.45
CA ASN A 56 6.55 -5.88 -1.18
C ASN A 56 7.41 -7.06 -0.70
N LEU A 57 8.28 -7.61 -1.55
CA LEU A 57 9.20 -8.69 -1.23
C LEU A 57 10.59 -8.19 -0.82
N LEU A 58 10.89 -6.90 -0.96
CA LEU A 58 12.18 -6.32 -0.55
C LEU A 58 12.54 -6.60 0.91
N PRO A 59 11.61 -6.49 1.89
CA PRO A 59 11.93 -6.80 3.28
C PRO A 59 12.38 -8.26 3.49
N MET A 60 12.00 -9.16 2.58
CA MET A 60 12.32 -10.58 2.61
C MET A 60 13.61 -10.94 1.88
N ALA A 61 14.24 -9.98 1.19
CA ALA A 61 15.50 -10.15 0.46
C ALA A 61 16.71 -10.13 1.41
N GLN A 62 16.63 -10.90 2.50
CA GLN A 62 17.70 -11.02 3.50
C GLN A 62 18.32 -12.42 3.45
N PRO A 63 19.66 -12.55 3.61
CA PRO A 63 20.31 -13.84 3.69
C PRO A 63 19.75 -14.66 4.86
N GLY A 64 19.54 -15.96 4.66
CA GLY A 64 19.01 -16.87 5.69
C GLY A 64 17.48 -16.97 5.74
N VAL A 65 16.73 -16.11 5.03
CA VAL A 65 15.26 -16.24 4.94
C VAL A 65 14.90 -17.50 4.14
N PRO A 66 14.03 -18.39 4.65
CA PRO A 66 13.65 -19.59 3.92
C PRO A 66 12.91 -19.23 2.63
N LYS A 67 13.30 -19.83 1.50
CA LYS A 67 12.72 -19.53 0.16
C LYS A 67 11.19 -19.65 0.14
N ARG A 68 10.64 -20.61 0.90
CA ARG A 68 9.19 -20.81 1.04
C ARG A 68 8.47 -19.58 1.62
N SER A 69 9.12 -18.80 2.47
CA SER A 69 8.54 -17.60 3.06
C SER A 69 8.45 -16.47 2.03
N VAL A 70 9.45 -16.33 1.15
CA VAL A 70 9.41 -15.39 0.02
C VAL A 70 8.27 -15.73 -0.93
N VAL A 71 8.13 -17.01 -1.29
CA VAL A 71 7.02 -17.47 -2.14
C VAL A 71 5.67 -17.23 -1.47
N LYS A 72 5.55 -17.48 -0.16
CA LYS A 72 4.32 -17.22 0.59
C LYS A 72 3.98 -15.72 0.59
N ALA A 73 4.95 -14.85 0.81
CA ALA A 73 4.75 -13.40 0.73
C ALA A 73 4.31 -12.97 -0.67
N ALA A 74 4.97 -13.47 -1.73
CA ALA A 74 4.59 -13.20 -3.12
C ALA A 74 3.15 -13.62 -3.43
N MET A 75 2.74 -14.81 -2.97
CA MET A 75 1.37 -15.31 -3.12
C MET A 75 0.35 -14.43 -2.39
N ILE A 76 0.66 -13.97 -1.16
CA ILE A 76 -0.22 -13.08 -0.40
C ILE A 76 -0.41 -11.75 -1.13
N VAL A 77 0.69 -11.14 -1.59
CA VAL A 77 0.66 -9.86 -2.32
C VAL A 77 -0.13 -10.01 -3.63
N ALA A 78 0.11 -11.07 -4.40
CA ALA A 78 -0.63 -11.36 -5.62
C ALA A 78 -2.13 -11.59 -5.37
N MET A 79 -2.48 -12.30 -4.29
CA MET A 79 -3.87 -12.53 -3.90
C MET A 79 -4.57 -11.22 -3.54
N ILE A 80 -3.95 -10.36 -2.73
CA ILE A 80 -4.49 -9.04 -2.38
C ILE A 80 -4.69 -8.19 -3.64
N PHE A 81 -3.72 -8.19 -4.55
CA PHE A 81 -3.84 -7.48 -5.83
C PHE A 81 -5.02 -8.00 -6.66
N CYS A 82 -5.18 -9.31 -6.82
CA CYS A 82 -6.33 -9.88 -7.53
C CYS A 82 -7.65 -9.54 -6.87
N LEU A 83 -7.75 -9.64 -5.54
CA LEU A 83 -8.98 -9.30 -4.82
C LEU A 83 -9.34 -7.83 -4.99
N THR A 84 -8.37 -6.93 -4.81
CA THR A 84 -8.59 -5.49 -4.99
C THR A 84 -8.94 -5.12 -6.42
N LEU A 85 -8.29 -5.75 -7.41
CA LEU A 85 -8.61 -5.57 -8.83
C LEU A 85 -10.04 -6.04 -9.15
N LEU A 86 -10.45 -7.21 -8.66
CA LEU A 86 -11.81 -7.72 -8.87
C LEU A 86 -12.85 -6.81 -8.22
N VAL A 87 -12.61 -6.35 -6.98
CA VAL A 87 -13.48 -5.40 -6.29
C VAL A 87 -13.57 -4.08 -7.08
N ALA A 88 -12.45 -3.57 -7.58
CA ALA A 88 -12.41 -2.33 -8.37
C ALA A 88 -13.20 -2.47 -9.69
N ILE A 89 -13.03 -3.58 -10.41
CA ILE A 89 -13.78 -3.87 -11.65
C ILE A 89 -15.27 -4.00 -11.34
N ALA A 90 -15.63 -4.75 -10.29
CA ALA A 90 -17.02 -4.90 -9.87
C ALA A 90 -17.64 -3.55 -9.50
N ALA A 91 -16.94 -2.73 -8.72
CA ALA A 91 -17.39 -1.39 -8.34
C ALA A 91 -17.56 -0.47 -9.56
N ALA A 92 -16.62 -0.48 -10.50
CA ALA A 92 -16.72 0.29 -11.75
C ALA A 92 -17.92 -0.17 -12.61
N HIS A 93 -18.15 -1.49 -12.70
CA HIS A 93 -19.30 -2.04 -13.42
C HIS A 93 -20.63 -1.67 -12.76
N LEU A 94 -20.74 -1.81 -11.43
CA LEU A 94 -21.93 -1.37 -10.69
C LEU A 94 -22.14 0.13 -10.85
N TYR A 95 -21.09 0.94 -10.75
CA TYR A 95 -21.19 2.38 -10.98
C TYR A 95 -21.77 2.71 -12.36
N GLY A 96 -21.29 2.04 -13.41
CA GLY A 96 -21.86 2.18 -14.75
C GLY A 96 -23.34 1.80 -14.83
N GLN A 97 -23.74 0.71 -14.17
CA GLN A 97 -25.14 0.26 -14.14
C GLN A 97 -26.06 1.22 -13.37
N PHE A 98 -25.64 1.71 -12.20
CA PHE A 98 -26.47 2.53 -11.31
C PHE A 98 -26.48 4.01 -11.69
N PHE A 99 -25.40 4.57 -12.23
CA PHE A 99 -25.27 6.02 -12.45
C PHE A 99 -25.28 6.45 -13.92
N LEU A 100 -24.84 5.61 -14.86
CA LEU A 100 -24.82 5.98 -16.28
C LEU A 100 -26.09 5.55 -17.02
N LYS A 101 -26.80 4.52 -16.53
CA LYS A 101 -28.07 4.04 -17.11
C LYS A 101 -29.24 4.55 -16.26
N PRO A 102 -30.25 5.22 -16.86
CA PRO A 102 -31.40 5.70 -16.11
C PRO A 102 -32.17 4.51 -15.50
N PRO A 103 -32.62 4.61 -14.23
CA PRO A 103 -33.34 3.54 -13.56
C PRO A 103 -34.69 3.28 -14.24
N ASP A 104 -34.93 2.02 -14.61
CA ASP A 104 -36.20 1.59 -15.20
C ASP A 104 -37.22 1.27 -14.09
N PRO A 105 -38.31 2.05 -13.96
CA PRO A 105 -39.31 1.87 -12.91
C PRO A 105 -40.11 0.56 -13.03
N SER A 106 -40.03 -0.15 -14.15
CA SER A 106 -40.68 -1.45 -14.34
C SER A 106 -39.92 -2.62 -13.70
N THR A 107 -38.63 -2.44 -13.39
CA THR A 107 -37.76 -3.48 -12.81
C THR A 107 -37.62 -3.33 -11.29
N VAL A 108 -37.46 -4.45 -10.59
CA VAL A 108 -37.25 -4.47 -9.12
C VAL A 108 -36.00 -3.65 -8.74
N THR A 109 -34.93 -3.76 -9.53
CA THR A 109 -33.68 -3.02 -9.32
C THR A 109 -33.84 -1.52 -9.53
N GLY A 110 -34.59 -1.08 -10.55
CA GLY A 110 -34.82 0.34 -10.81
C GLY A 110 -35.70 1.01 -9.75
N LYS A 111 -36.70 0.29 -9.22
CA LYS A 111 -37.49 0.77 -8.06
C LYS A 111 -36.62 0.94 -6.82
N ALA A 112 -35.74 -0.03 -6.54
CA ALA A 112 -34.82 0.04 -5.41
C ALA A 112 -33.83 1.22 -5.53
N GLN A 113 -33.36 1.52 -6.75
CA GLN A 113 -32.48 2.66 -7.02
C GLN A 113 -33.18 4.00 -6.83
N LEU A 114 -34.45 4.13 -7.24
CA LEU A 114 -35.26 5.32 -7.02
C LEU A 114 -35.59 5.54 -5.53
N SER A 115 -35.69 4.47 -4.75
CA SER A 115 -35.92 4.55 -3.30
C SER A 115 -34.63 4.63 -2.47
N ALA A 116 -33.46 4.56 -3.10
CA ALA A 116 -32.19 4.55 -2.39
C ALA A 116 -31.93 5.94 -1.76
N THR A 117 -31.60 5.94 -0.46
CA THR A 117 -31.24 7.17 0.23
C THR A 117 -29.83 7.63 -0.16
N PRO A 118 -29.53 8.94 -0.14
CA PRO A 118 -28.19 9.44 -0.41
C PRO A 118 -27.14 8.83 0.53
N TRP A 119 -25.92 8.62 0.02
CA TRP A 119 -24.87 7.89 0.73
C TRP A 119 -24.48 8.49 2.11
N TYR A 120 -24.63 9.80 2.29
CA TYR A 120 -24.37 10.49 3.56
C TYR A 120 -25.42 10.22 4.65
N MET A 121 -26.57 9.65 4.30
CA MET A 121 -27.62 9.25 5.24
C MET A 121 -27.40 7.83 5.82
N HIS A 122 -26.44 7.08 5.30
CA HIS A 122 -26.13 5.75 5.82
C HIS A 122 -25.30 5.83 7.11
N GLY A 123 -25.74 5.14 8.17
CA GLY A 123 -25.02 5.09 9.45
C GLY A 123 -23.58 4.59 9.34
N PHE A 124 -23.30 3.69 8.39
CA PHE A 124 -21.94 3.22 8.10
C PHE A 124 -20.97 4.36 7.74
N THR A 125 -21.41 5.32 6.93
CA THR A 125 -20.62 6.49 6.53
C THR A 125 -20.16 7.29 7.74
N TRP A 126 -21.08 7.53 8.68
CA TRP A 126 -20.78 8.26 9.91
C TRP A 126 -19.89 7.46 10.86
N THR A 127 -20.04 6.14 10.94
CA THR A 127 -19.14 5.29 11.72
C THR A 127 -17.70 5.38 11.20
N VAL A 128 -17.50 5.29 9.88
CA VAL A 128 -16.16 5.43 9.27
C VAL A 128 -15.59 6.83 9.52
N ALA A 129 -16.40 7.87 9.34
CA ALA A 129 -15.99 9.25 9.60
C ALA A 129 -15.59 9.47 11.08
N ALA A 130 -16.35 8.90 12.02
CA ALA A 130 -16.04 8.97 13.44
C ALA A 130 -14.71 8.26 13.76
N ILE A 131 -14.49 7.06 13.23
CA ILE A 131 -13.22 6.32 13.40
C ILE A 131 -12.05 7.14 12.84
N ALA A 132 -12.18 7.69 11.64
CA ALA A 132 -11.15 8.53 11.03
C ALA A 132 -10.85 9.77 11.89
N GLY A 133 -11.88 10.42 12.41
CA GLY A 133 -11.74 11.56 13.33
C GLY A 133 -11.02 11.20 14.63
N VAL A 134 -11.36 10.07 15.24
CA VAL A 134 -10.69 9.57 16.46
C VAL A 134 -9.22 9.28 16.20
N LEU A 135 -8.90 8.61 15.09
CA LEU A 135 -7.51 8.32 14.71
C LEU A 135 -6.71 9.60 14.46
N ALA A 136 -7.28 10.56 13.73
CA ALA A 136 -6.64 11.86 13.48
C ALA A 136 -6.38 12.61 14.80
N CYS A 137 -7.35 12.66 15.71
CA CYS A 137 -7.18 13.25 17.04
C CYS A 137 -6.08 12.55 17.85
N ALA A 138 -6.05 11.21 17.83
CA ALA A 138 -5.01 10.44 18.52
C ALA A 138 -3.61 10.77 17.99
N LEU A 139 -3.44 10.90 16.68
CA LEU A 139 -2.17 11.26 16.05
C LEU A 139 -1.72 12.68 16.42
N VAL A 140 -2.65 13.66 16.41
CA VAL A 140 -2.35 15.05 16.82
C VAL A 140 -1.93 15.10 18.29
N LEU A 141 -2.61 14.38 19.17
CA LEU A 141 -2.25 14.31 20.59
C LEU A 141 -0.90 13.64 20.82
N GLN A 142 -0.57 12.59 20.07
CA GLN A 142 0.76 11.95 20.12
C GLN A 142 1.87 12.90 19.66
N GLY A 143 1.64 13.68 18.60
CA GLY A 143 2.58 14.69 18.11
C GLY A 143 2.85 15.78 19.16
N ARG A 144 1.80 16.29 19.83
CA ARG A 144 1.95 17.29 20.89
C ARG A 144 2.71 16.76 22.12
N ARG A 145 2.51 15.49 22.48
CA ARG A 145 3.24 14.85 23.59
C ARG A 145 4.74 14.68 23.30
N ARG A 146 5.10 14.39 22.05
CA ARG A 146 6.52 14.31 21.64
C ARG A 146 7.19 15.68 21.65
N GLY A 147 6.55 16.72 21.11
CA GLY A 147 7.11 18.07 21.11
C GLY A 147 7.29 18.69 22.50
N GLY A 148 6.36 18.41 23.44
CA GLY A 148 6.48 18.91 24.82
C GLY A 148 7.52 18.18 25.69
N SER A 149 8.11 17.08 25.20
CA SER A 149 9.17 16.35 25.93
C SER A 149 10.58 16.84 25.57
N GLU A 150 10.74 17.59 24.48
CA GLU A 150 12.04 18.14 24.05
C GLU A 150 12.33 19.52 24.67
N GLU A 151 11.31 20.30 25.06
CA GLU A 151 11.48 21.61 25.73
C GLU A 151 11.77 21.50 27.25
N GLY A 152 11.62 20.32 27.86
CA GLY A 152 11.81 20.12 29.31
C GLY A 152 13.21 19.69 29.75
N SER A 153 14.14 19.47 28.81
CA SER A 153 15.50 18.95 29.09
C SER A 153 16.63 19.90 28.69
N GLY A 154 16.31 21.14 28.33
CA GLY A 154 17.28 22.19 28.06
C GLY A 154 17.43 23.14 29.24
N GLU A 155 18.67 23.33 29.68
CA GLU A 155 19.15 24.46 30.51
C GLU A 155 19.09 24.32 32.04
N HIS A 156 20.02 23.51 32.57
CA HIS A 156 20.82 23.97 33.72
C HIS A 156 22.27 23.51 33.56
N HIS A 157 23.04 24.27 32.77
CA HIS A 157 24.50 24.19 32.78
C HIS A 157 25.00 25.18 33.85
N PRO A 158 25.61 24.72 34.96
CA PRO A 158 26.21 25.63 35.93
C PRO A 158 27.47 26.22 35.31
N SER A 159 27.52 27.55 35.24
CA SER A 159 28.68 28.33 34.85
C SER A 159 29.83 28.11 35.85
N THR A 160 30.82 27.32 35.46
CA THR A 160 32.12 27.26 36.14
C THR A 160 33.10 28.22 35.46
N SER A 161 33.32 29.36 36.10
CA SER A 161 34.58 30.10 36.09
C SER A 161 35.00 30.18 37.58
N PRO A 162 36.29 30.01 37.95
CA PRO A 162 37.35 30.90 37.50
C PRO A 162 38.67 30.20 37.15
N GLY A 163 39.35 30.71 36.13
CA GLY A 163 40.80 30.65 36.07
C GLY A 163 41.32 31.98 36.59
N GLU A 164 41.94 31.95 37.78
CA GLU A 164 43.07 32.75 38.27
C GLU A 164 43.33 32.42 39.74
#